data_AF-A0A966WPQ2-F1
#
_entry.id   AF-A0A966WPQ2-F1
#
_cell.length_a   1.000
_cell.length_b   1.000
_cell.length_c   1.000
_cell.angle_alpha   90.00
_cell.angle_beta   90.00
_cell.angle_gamma   90.00
#
_symmetry.space_group_name_H-M   'P 1'
#
loop_
_entity.id
_entity.type
_entity.pdbx_description
1 polymer ?
#
loop_
_entity_poly.entity_id
_entity_poly.type
_entity_poly.pdbx_seq_one_letter_code
_entity_poly.pdbx_strand_id
1 'polypeptide(L)'
;MRPSAGGTRQGAAPPYFGQWESPRRIRGFLAGRDAAQDPLWPASGAETAAEYALWADHLCGMACLKMALAARGQAWSIHALRRAVQGHGGYVETPAGIKGL
;
A
#
# COMPACT_ATOMS: atom_id res chain seq x y z
N MET A 1 -7.06 -29.36 -38.61
CA MET A 1 -7.07 -27.94 -38.19
C MET A 1 -7.30 -27.88 -36.68
N ARG A 2 -6.30 -27.46 -35.90
CA ARG A 2 -6.44 -27.18 -34.45
C ARG A 2 -6.59 -25.66 -34.27
N PRO A 3 -7.48 -25.16 -33.41
CA PRO A 3 -7.50 -23.74 -33.09
C PRO A 3 -6.24 -23.39 -32.29
N SER A 4 -5.57 -22.32 -32.72
CA SER A 4 -4.41 -21.75 -32.03
C SER A 4 -4.87 -21.20 -30.67
N ALA A 5 -4.20 -21.63 -29.60
CA ALA A 5 -4.43 -21.12 -28.26
C ALA A 5 -4.14 -19.61 -28.24
N GLY A 6 -5.18 -18.82 -27.96
CA GLY A 6 -5.03 -17.39 -27.71
C GLY A 6 -4.03 -17.19 -26.58
N GLY A 7 -2.83 -16.70 -26.92
CA GLY A 7 -1.82 -16.32 -25.94
C GLY A 7 -2.42 -15.27 -25.02
N THR A 8 -2.56 -15.60 -23.75
CA THR A 8 -2.70 -14.60 -22.70
C THR A 8 -1.60 -13.57 -22.90
N ARG A 9 -1.95 -12.31 -23.18
CA ARG A 9 -0.98 -11.22 -23.08
C ARG A 9 -0.41 -11.28 -21.67
N GLN A 10 0.82 -11.74 -21.53
CA GLN A 10 1.58 -11.54 -20.30
C GLN A 10 1.73 -10.02 -20.18
N GLY A 11 0.86 -9.41 -19.38
CA GLY A 11 0.97 -8.00 -19.03
C GLY A 11 2.32 -7.77 -18.39
N ALA A 12 2.90 -6.58 -18.58
CA ALA A 12 4.08 -6.17 -17.85
C ALA A 12 3.86 -6.39 -16.35
N ALA A 13 4.92 -6.80 -15.63
CA ALA A 13 4.86 -6.95 -14.19
C ALA A 13 4.35 -5.63 -13.56
N PRO A 14 3.44 -5.69 -12.57
CA PRO A 14 2.94 -4.49 -11.92
C PRO A 14 4.10 -3.71 -11.29
N PRO A 15 4.04 -2.37 -11.28
CA PRO A 15 5.04 -1.57 -10.57
C PRO A 15 5.02 -1.94 -9.08
N TYR A 16 6.18 -1.91 -8.44
CA TYR A 16 6.28 -2.22 -7.02
C TYR A 16 6.01 -0.98 -6.14
N PHE A 17 5.17 -1.15 -5.13
CA PHE A 17 4.98 -0.19 -4.03
C PHE A 17 5.05 -0.93 -2.69
N GLY A 18 5.66 -0.31 -1.68
CA GLY A 18 5.68 -0.82 -0.31
C GLY A 18 4.65 -0.13 0.58
N GLN A 19 4.41 -0.70 1.76
CA GLN A 19 3.62 -0.07 2.82
C GLN A 19 4.36 1.10 3.51
N TRP A 20 5.70 1.15 3.36
CA TRP A 20 6.53 2.31 3.69
C TRP A 20 7.10 2.96 2.42
N GLU A 21 7.16 4.28 2.41
CA GLU A 21 7.57 5.10 1.26
C GLU A 21 9.09 5.18 1.06
N SER A 22 9.91 4.97 2.11
CA SER A 22 11.38 4.86 1.98
C SER A 22 11.89 3.41 2.00
N PRO A 23 12.10 2.74 0.84
CA PRO A 23 12.61 1.35 0.80
C PRO A 23 13.91 1.14 1.58
N ARG A 24 14.82 2.12 1.54
CA ARG A 24 16.12 2.04 2.23
C ARG A 24 16.00 2.11 3.76
N ARG A 25 14.85 2.51 4.31
CA ARG A 25 14.60 2.64 5.76
C ARG A 25 13.80 1.49 6.34
N ILE A 26 13.21 0.61 5.51
CA ILE A 26 12.37 -0.51 5.94
C ILE A 26 13.03 -1.37 7.01
N ARG A 27 14.31 -1.74 6.84
CA ARG A 27 15.05 -2.51 7.87
C ARG A 27 15.07 -1.83 9.23
N GLY A 28 15.14 -0.50 9.26
CA GLY A 28 15.09 0.28 10.49
C GLY A 28 13.70 0.28 11.11
N PHE A 29 12.65 0.45 10.30
CA PHE A 29 11.26 0.41 10.78
C PHE A 29 10.92 -0.96 11.39
N LEU A 30 11.31 -2.04 10.71
CA LEU A 30 11.19 -3.41 11.23
C LEU A 30 11.98 -3.63 12.53
N ALA A 31 13.04 -2.85 12.76
CA ALA A 31 13.83 -2.89 14.00
C ALA A 31 13.32 -1.90 15.08
N GLY A 32 12.14 -1.30 14.89
CA GLY A 32 11.50 -0.40 15.86
C GLY A 32 11.83 1.08 15.69
N ARG A 33 12.46 1.51 14.58
CA ARG A 33 12.57 2.94 14.26
C ARG A 33 11.18 3.50 14.00
N ASP A 34 10.90 4.66 14.59
CA ASP A 34 9.67 5.40 14.34
C ASP A 34 9.51 5.74 12.84
N ALA A 35 8.42 5.26 12.25
CA ALA A 35 8.05 5.50 10.87
C ALA A 35 7.71 6.97 10.59
N ALA A 36 7.37 7.78 11.59
CA ALA A 36 7.16 9.22 11.42
C ALA A 36 8.43 9.95 10.94
N GLN A 37 9.61 9.31 11.11
CA GLN A 37 10.89 9.82 10.62
C GLN A 37 11.15 9.49 9.14
N ASP A 38 10.24 8.82 8.43
CA ASP A 38 10.36 8.56 7.00
C ASP A 38 10.26 9.87 6.18
N PRO A 39 11.31 10.35 5.50
CA PRO A 39 11.28 11.61 4.77
C PRO A 39 10.31 11.59 3.57
N LEU A 40 9.93 10.39 3.12
CA LEU A 40 9.01 10.20 2.00
C LEU A 40 7.57 9.96 2.46
N TRP A 41 7.28 10.02 3.77
CA TRP A 41 5.91 9.88 4.28
C TRP A 41 4.87 10.75 3.54
N PRO A 42 5.16 11.99 3.06
CA PRO A 42 4.14 12.79 2.38
C PRO A 42 3.63 12.13 1.08
N ALA A 43 4.43 11.29 0.42
CA ALA A 43 4.03 10.58 -0.79
C ALA A 43 2.96 9.50 -0.54
N SER A 44 2.80 9.07 0.71
CA SER A 44 1.77 8.09 1.11
C SER A 44 0.34 8.65 1.05
N GLY A 45 0.20 9.98 1.07
CA GLY A 45 -1.08 10.67 1.16
C GLY A 45 -1.69 10.68 2.57
N ALA A 46 -0.90 10.39 3.60
CA ALA A 46 -1.21 10.71 4.99
C ALA A 46 -1.26 12.24 5.18
N GLU A 47 -2.11 12.70 6.08
CA GLU A 47 -2.25 14.11 6.48
C GLU A 47 -1.12 14.53 7.42
N THR A 48 -0.60 13.60 8.21
CA THR A 48 0.49 13.85 9.16
C THR A 48 1.48 12.69 9.20
N ALA A 49 2.71 12.98 9.63
CA ALA A 49 3.72 11.95 9.90
C ALA A 49 3.25 10.93 10.96
N ALA A 50 2.46 11.38 11.94
CA ALA A 50 1.88 10.52 12.97
C ALA A 50 0.84 9.56 12.39
N GLU A 51 -0.04 10.05 11.50
CA GLU A 51 -0.96 9.18 10.75
C GLU A 51 -0.18 8.15 9.92
N TYR A 52 0.84 8.59 9.19
CA TYR A 52 1.67 7.66 8.42
C TYR A 52 2.27 6.56 9.32
N ALA A 53 2.88 6.95 10.44
CA ALA A 53 3.51 6.01 11.36
C ALA A 53 2.51 5.01 11.97
N LEU A 54 1.33 5.50 12.35
CA LEU A 54 0.26 4.68 12.91
C LEU A 54 -0.22 3.61 11.93
N TRP A 55 -0.32 3.94 10.64
CA TRP A 55 -0.92 3.05 9.66
C TRP A 55 0.09 2.19 8.89
N ALA A 56 1.36 2.61 8.77
CA ALA A 56 2.31 2.00 7.84
C ALA A 56 2.52 0.48 8.05
N ASP A 57 2.43 -0.03 9.28
CA ASP A 57 2.54 -1.47 9.60
C ASP A 57 1.35 -2.32 9.09
N HIS A 58 0.21 -1.69 8.79
CA HIS A 58 -1.03 -2.37 8.45
C HIS A 58 -1.36 -2.34 6.95
N LEU A 59 -0.62 -1.56 6.14
CA LEU A 59 -0.99 -1.23 4.77
C LEU A 59 -0.48 -2.19 3.69
N CYS A 60 0.03 -3.37 4.04
CA CYS A 60 0.51 -4.36 3.05
C CYS A 60 -0.55 -4.69 1.99
N GLY A 61 -1.82 -4.87 2.39
CA GLY A 61 -2.94 -5.08 1.48
C GLY A 61 -3.23 -3.88 0.56
N MET A 62 -3.11 -2.64 1.07
CA MET A 62 -3.27 -1.43 0.26
C MET A 62 -2.10 -1.21 -0.70
N ALA A 63 -0.89 -1.62 -0.34
CA ALA A 63 0.25 -1.63 -1.25
C ALA A 63 -0.02 -2.57 -2.43
N CYS A 64 -0.50 -3.79 -2.16
CA CYS A 64 -0.93 -4.74 -3.19
C CYS A 64 -2.02 -4.16 -4.11
N LEU A 65 -3.04 -3.52 -3.53
CA LEU A 65 -4.11 -2.88 -4.30
C LEU A 65 -3.57 -1.73 -5.17
N LYS A 66 -2.68 -0.90 -4.63
CA LYS A 66 -2.00 0.19 -5.37
C LYS A 66 -1.23 -0.35 -6.57
N MET A 67 -0.49 -1.46 -6.42
CA MET A 67 0.24 -2.11 -7.53
C MET A 67 -0.72 -2.60 -8.62
N ALA A 68 -1.83 -3.24 -8.24
CA ALA A 68 -2.83 -3.75 -9.19
C ALA A 68 -3.55 -2.62 -9.96
N LEU A 69 -3.89 -1.52 -9.28
CA LEU A 69 -4.52 -0.35 -9.91
C LEU A 69 -3.53 0.39 -10.83
N ALA A 70 -2.27 0.53 -10.42
CA ALA A 70 -1.24 1.15 -11.25
C ALA A 70 -0.96 0.35 -12.53
N ALA A 71 -0.98 -0.99 -12.48
CA ALA A 71 -0.89 -1.83 -13.67
C ALA A 71 -2.07 -1.63 -14.65
N ARG A 72 -3.18 -1.06 -14.18
CA ARG A 72 -4.35 -0.67 -14.97
C ARG A 72 -4.35 0.82 -15.36
N GLY A 73 -3.25 1.53 -15.11
CA GLY A 73 -3.09 2.96 -15.42
C GLY A 73 -3.74 3.92 -14.42
N GLN A 74 -4.10 3.45 -13.21
CA GLN A 74 -4.74 4.27 -12.18
C GLN A 74 -3.76 4.62 -11.07
N ALA A 75 -3.55 5.90 -10.82
CA ALA A 75 -2.67 6.39 -9.76
C ALA A 75 -3.47 6.73 -8.49
N TRP A 76 -3.09 6.13 -7.36
CA TRP A 76 -3.69 6.37 -6.05
C TRP A 76 -2.61 6.45 -4.97
N SER A 77 -2.82 7.30 -3.96
CA SER A 77 -2.03 7.24 -2.73
C SER A 77 -2.51 6.07 -1.85
N ILE A 78 -1.63 5.52 -1.02
CA ILE A 78 -1.97 4.34 -0.21
C ILE A 78 -3.00 4.71 0.87
N HIS A 79 -2.96 5.93 1.41
CA HIS A 79 -3.96 6.42 2.37
C HIS A 79 -5.31 6.76 1.70
N ALA A 80 -5.35 7.16 0.43
CA ALA A 80 -6.62 7.31 -0.29
C ALA A 80 -7.33 5.95 -0.43
N LEU A 81 -6.57 4.89 -0.77
CA LEU A 81 -7.11 3.52 -0.83
C LEU A 81 -7.57 3.03 0.54
N ARG A 82 -6.75 3.22 1.59
CA ARG A 82 -7.12 2.91 2.98
C ARG A 82 -8.47 3.52 3.33
N ARG A 83 -8.63 4.84 3.16
CA ARG A 83 -9.88 5.56 3.49
C ARG A 83 -11.08 5.05 2.69
N ALA A 84 -10.91 4.77 1.41
CA ALA A 84 -11.97 4.19 0.58
C ALA A 84 -12.41 2.81 1.10
N VAL A 85 -11.46 1.92 1.39
CA VAL A 85 -11.75 0.58 1.93
C VAL A 85 -12.33 0.66 3.35
N GLN A 86 -11.90 1.64 4.14
CA GLN A 86 -12.45 1.92 5.45
C GLN A 86 -13.93 2.30 5.40
N GLY A 87 -14.35 3.05 4.37
CA GLY A 87 -15.76 3.31 4.07
C GLY A 87 -16.59 2.04 3.77
N HIS A 88 -15.95 0.91 3.49
CA HIS A 88 -16.56 -0.39 3.28
C HIS A 88 -16.35 -1.38 4.46
N GLY A 89 -15.80 -0.92 5.59
CA GLY A 89 -15.64 -1.71 6.81
C GLY A 89 -14.33 -2.51 6.91
N GLY A 90 -13.36 -2.29 6.01
CA GLY A 90 -11.98 -2.76 6.21
C GLY A 90 -11.14 -1.75 7.00
N TYR A 91 -9.89 -2.09 7.37
CA TYR A 91 -8.95 -1.13 7.98
C TYR A 91 -9.55 -0.33 9.15
N VAL A 92 -10.06 -1.05 10.15
CA VAL A 92 -10.84 -0.48 11.25
C VAL A 92 -9.97 -0.30 12.48
N GLU A 93 -10.02 0.89 13.08
CA GLU A 93 -9.45 1.14 14.41
C GLU A 93 -10.32 0.48 15.48
N THR A 94 -9.71 -0.32 16.36
CA THR A 94 -10.36 -0.98 17.48
C THR A 94 -9.62 -0.66 18.78
N PRO A 95 -10.22 -0.91 19.96
CA PRO A 95 -9.50 -0.76 21.23
C PRO A 95 -8.24 -1.62 21.34
N ALA A 96 -8.15 -2.71 20.58
CA ALA A 96 -6.98 -3.60 20.54
C ALA A 96 -5.91 -3.18 19.51
N GLY A 97 -6.15 -2.10 18.76
CA GLY A 97 -5.30 -1.63 17.67
C GLY A 97 -6.01 -1.64 16.32
N ILE A 98 -5.24 -1.52 15.24
CA ILE A 98 -5.77 -1.47 13.88
C ILE A 98 -5.98 -2.89 13.34
N LYS A 99 -7.21 -3.18 12.94
CA LYS A 99 -7.55 -4.36 12.16
C LYS A 99 -7.32 -4.08 10.68
N GLY A 100 -6.13 -4.42 10.19
CA GLY A 100 -5.78 -4.44 8.78
C GLY A 100 -6.36 -5.64 8.00
N LEU A 101 -5.71 -5.96 6.88
CA LEU A 101 -5.95 -7.17 6.08
C LEU A 101 -5.22 -8.37 6.69
#